data_AF-A0A0D8XRD7-F1
#
_entry.id   AF-A0A0D8XRD7-F1
#
_cell.length_a   1.000
_cell.length_b   1.000
_cell.length_c   1.000
_cell.angle_alpha   90.00
_cell.angle_beta   90.00
_cell.angle_gamma   90.00
#
_symmetry.space_group_name_H-M   'P 1'
#
loop_
_entity.id
_entity.type
_entity.pdbx_description
1 polymer ?
#
loop_
_entity_poly.entity_id
_entity_poly.type
_entity_poly.pdbx_seq_one_letter_code
_entity_poly.pdbx_strand_id
1 'polypeptide(L)'
;MKPGISVISRHTVSEYFKGRVIYIDFSQQSKKRQASKSIRKEIRMLNDVERQNLWNAMNKLKSIDIDNITIWDLHTLVHYPDSAPGAHWGPAFLPWHREFLRQFEIALQREEPSVSLPYWDSTLDEGLN
;
A
#
# COMPACT_ATOMS: atom_id res chain seq x y z
N MET A 1 -1.89 8.98 -29.15
CA MET A 1 -0.72 8.92 -28.25
C MET A 1 -1.03 7.92 -27.15
N LYS A 2 -0.19 6.90 -26.94
CA LYS A 2 -0.34 5.96 -25.82
C LYS A 2 0.15 6.64 -24.54
N PRO A 3 -0.58 6.60 -23.42
CA PRO A 3 -0.07 7.16 -22.17
C PRO A 3 1.13 6.32 -21.72
N GLY A 4 2.30 6.95 -21.66
CA GLY A 4 3.52 6.33 -21.16
C GLY A 4 3.45 6.22 -19.65
N ILE A 5 3.62 5.01 -19.12
CA ILE A 5 3.80 4.76 -17.69
C ILE A 5 5.25 5.14 -17.36
N SER A 6 5.45 6.19 -16.57
CA SER A 6 6.77 6.55 -16.03
C SER A 6 6.95 5.90 -14.66
N VAL A 7 7.87 4.93 -14.57
CA VAL A 7 8.35 4.39 -13.29
C VAL A 7 9.54 5.25 -12.87
N ILE A 8 9.43 6.04 -11.79
CA ILE A 8 10.45 7.03 -11.43
C ILE A 8 11.08 6.72 -10.06
N SER A 9 12.38 6.44 -10.10
CA SER A 9 13.28 6.45 -8.94
C SER A 9 13.70 7.88 -8.66
N ARG A 10 13.19 8.48 -7.56
CA ARG A 10 13.58 9.79 -6.98
C ARG A 10 13.24 11.03 -7.81
N HIS A 11 12.02 11.55 -7.72
CA HIS A 11 11.70 12.95 -8.05
C HIS A 11 10.77 13.53 -6.97
N THR A 12 10.72 14.87 -6.88
CA THR A 12 10.04 15.61 -5.81
C THR A 12 8.53 15.74 -6.02
N VAL A 13 7.75 15.78 -4.93
CA VAL A 13 6.26 15.78 -4.87
C VAL A 13 5.60 16.78 -5.81
N SER A 14 6.24 17.92 -6.12
CA SER A 14 5.69 18.94 -7.00
C SER A 14 5.49 18.46 -8.45
N GLU A 15 6.20 17.41 -8.90
CA GLU A 15 5.99 16.79 -10.20
C GLU A 15 4.82 15.78 -10.23
N TYR A 16 4.33 15.35 -9.06
CA TYR A 16 3.28 14.33 -8.92
C TYR A 16 1.87 14.89 -9.22
N PHE A 17 1.65 16.18 -8.95
CA PHE A 17 0.32 16.81 -9.06
C PHE A 17 0.03 17.50 -10.40
N LYS A 18 1.00 17.59 -11.32
CA LYS A 18 0.83 18.23 -12.64
C LYS A 18 0.28 17.28 -13.71
N GLY A 19 -0.86 16.63 -13.43
CA GLY A 19 -1.67 15.94 -14.44
C GLY A 19 -1.07 14.64 -15.00
N ARG A 20 -0.20 13.96 -14.25
CA ARG A 20 0.28 12.61 -14.57
C ARG A 20 -0.29 11.63 -13.55
N VAL A 21 -0.71 10.45 -14.02
CA VAL A 21 -1.14 9.35 -13.15
C VAL A 21 -0.04 9.07 -12.13
N ILE A 22 -0.35 9.23 -10.84
CA ILE A 22 0.60 8.98 -9.76
C ILE A 22 0.73 7.46 -9.61
N TYR A 23 1.87 6.93 -10.04
CA TYR A 23 2.27 5.54 -9.79
C TYR A 23 3.48 5.54 -8.87
N ILE A 24 3.27 5.18 -7.60
CA ILE A 24 4.36 5.03 -6.63
C ILE A 24 4.68 3.55 -6.52
N ASP A 25 5.81 3.18 -7.11
CA ASP A 25 6.30 1.80 -7.08
C ASP A 25 7.27 1.58 -5.92
N PHE A 26 6.80 0.90 -4.87
CA PHE A 26 7.65 0.53 -3.75
C PHE A 26 8.46 -0.75 -4.02
N SER A 27 8.47 -1.32 -5.23
CA SER A 27 9.26 -2.53 -5.53
C SER A 27 10.74 -2.26 -5.87
N GLN A 28 11.07 -1.06 -6.36
CA GLN A 28 12.34 -0.81 -7.07
C GLN A 28 13.63 -0.68 -6.21
N GLN A 29 13.58 -0.73 -4.87
CA GLN A 29 14.77 -0.54 -4.02
C GLN A 29 15.32 -1.79 -3.32
N SER A 30 14.71 -2.96 -3.53
CA SER A 30 15.17 -4.18 -2.87
C SER A 30 16.35 -4.80 -3.65
N LYS A 31 17.59 -4.71 -3.12
CA LYS A 31 18.69 -5.65 -3.45
C LYS A 31 18.11 -7.06 -3.54
N LYS A 32 18.40 -7.86 -4.59
CA LYS A 32 17.87 -9.23 -4.83
C LYS A 32 17.52 -9.97 -3.53
N ARG A 33 16.31 -9.77 -3.00
CA ARG A 33 15.80 -10.48 -1.82
C ARG A 33 15.00 -11.64 -2.39
N GLN A 34 15.32 -12.84 -1.93
CA GLN A 34 14.53 -14.02 -2.25
C GLN A 34 13.07 -13.73 -1.93
N ALA A 35 12.16 -14.02 -2.86
CA ALA A 35 10.73 -13.84 -2.62
C ALA A 35 10.33 -14.66 -1.40
N SER A 36 10.07 -13.98 -0.28
CA SER A 36 9.52 -14.58 0.92
C SER A 36 8.02 -14.77 0.71
N LYS A 37 7.51 -15.97 1.03
CA LYS A 37 6.07 -16.22 1.00
C LYS A 37 5.41 -15.44 2.14
N SER A 38 4.71 -14.36 1.80
CA SER A 38 3.85 -13.63 2.74
C SER A 38 2.54 -14.39 2.94
N ILE A 39 2.11 -14.55 4.20
CA ILE A 39 0.83 -15.17 4.57
C ILE A 39 -0.01 -14.12 5.28
N ARG A 40 -1.12 -13.74 4.65
CA ARG A 40 -2.11 -12.81 5.22
C ARG A 40 -3.02 -13.58 6.19
N LYS A 41 -2.94 -13.25 7.47
CA LYS A 41 -3.78 -13.84 8.53
C LYS A 41 -5.00 -12.99 8.78
N GLU A 42 -6.03 -13.59 9.35
CA GLU A 42 -7.13 -12.84 9.96
C GLU A 42 -6.56 -12.01 11.12
N ILE A 43 -6.94 -10.74 11.26
CA ILE A 43 -6.31 -9.78 12.16
C ILE A 43 -6.41 -10.16 13.65
N ARG A 44 -7.49 -10.83 14.06
CA ARG A 44 -7.71 -11.31 15.44
C ARG A 44 -6.84 -12.54 15.74
N MET A 45 -6.30 -13.19 14.72
CA MET A 45 -5.37 -14.33 14.85
C MET A 45 -3.89 -13.94 14.88
N LEU A 46 -3.58 -12.64 14.84
CA LEU A 46 -2.22 -12.16 15.06
C LEU A 46 -1.84 -12.29 16.54
N ASN A 47 -0.65 -12.86 16.80
CA ASN A 47 -0.06 -12.79 18.13
C ASN A 47 0.43 -11.36 18.45
N ASP A 48 0.79 -11.12 19.71
CA ASP A 48 1.17 -9.77 20.18
C ASP A 48 2.39 -9.19 19.44
N VAL A 49 3.37 -10.03 19.10
CA VAL A 49 4.57 -9.60 18.35
C VAL A 49 4.20 -9.22 16.92
N GLU A 50 3.41 -10.06 16.23
CA GLU A 50 2.95 -9.77 14.87
C GLU A 50 2.15 -8.47 14.81
N ARG A 51 1.28 -8.28 15.79
CA ARG A 51 0.43 -7.09 15.91
C ARG A 51 1.26 -5.83 16.20
N GLN A 52 2.22 -5.93 17.12
CA GLN A 52 3.13 -4.82 17.43
C GLN A 52 3.98 -4.43 16.22
N ASN A 53 4.51 -5.40 15.48
CA ASN A 53 5.28 -5.14 14.25
C ASN A 53 4.42 -4.45 13.19
N LEU A 54 3.17 -4.88 13.02
CA LEU A 54 2.22 -4.24 12.11
C LEU A 54 1.98 -2.77 12.50
N TRP A 55 1.68 -2.49 13.77
CA TRP A 55 1.47 -1.12 14.26
C TRP A 55 2.71 -0.25 14.12
N ASN A 56 3.88 -0.78 14.44
CA ASN A 56 5.15 -0.08 14.28
C ASN A 56 5.38 0.30 12.81
N ALA A 57 5.17 -0.64 11.88
CA ALA A 57 5.31 -0.38 10.46
C ALA A 57 4.30 0.67 9.96
N MET A 58 3.03 0.59 10.36
CA MET A 58 2.02 1.60 10.00
C MET A 58 2.37 2.99 10.55
N ASN A 59 2.82 3.07 11.81
CA ASN A 59 3.25 4.33 12.41
C ASN A 59 4.49 4.88 11.72
N LYS A 60 5.40 4.02 11.25
CA LYS A 60 6.54 4.44 10.42
C LYS A 60 6.07 5.11 9.14
N LEU A 61 5.15 4.49 8.39
CA LEU A 61 4.60 5.07 7.15
C LEU A 61 3.93 6.43 7.36
N LYS A 62 3.34 6.67 8.55
CA LYS A 62 2.75 7.96 8.95
C LYS A 62 3.77 9.01 9.39
N SER A 63 5.04 8.65 9.53
CA SER A 63 6.10 9.54 10.06
C SER A 63 7.19 9.84 9.04
N ILE A 64 7.46 8.91 8.11
CA ILE A 64 8.41 9.12 7.03
C ILE A 64 7.69 9.83 5.88
N ASP A 65 8.31 10.88 5.35
CA ASP A 65 7.76 11.66 4.25
C ASP A 65 8.69 11.76 3.06
N ILE A 66 8.09 12.07 1.91
CA ILE A 66 8.77 12.53 0.70
C ILE A 66 8.21 13.93 0.47
N ASP A 67 9.08 14.94 0.52
CA ASP A 67 8.74 16.36 0.37
C ASP A 67 7.52 16.80 1.20
N ASN A 68 7.50 16.47 2.49
CA ASN A 68 6.45 16.82 3.44
C ASN A 68 5.08 16.13 3.20
N ILE A 69 5.03 15.09 2.37
CA ILE A 69 3.87 14.19 2.29
C ILE A 69 4.28 12.82 2.81
N THR A 70 3.60 12.32 3.84
CA THR A 70 3.95 11.03 4.43
C THR A 70 3.73 9.89 3.43
N ILE A 71 4.47 8.79 3.56
CA ILE A 71 4.24 7.61 2.70
C ILE A 71 2.81 7.09 2.87
N TRP A 72 2.26 7.18 4.08
CA TRP A 72 0.85 6.91 4.34
C TRP A 72 -0.07 7.81 3.50
N ASP A 73 0.13 9.13 3.54
CA ASP A 73 -0.70 10.08 2.81
C ASP A 73 -0.57 9.88 1.29
N LEU A 74 0.64 9.65 0.77
CA LEU A 74 0.85 9.28 -0.63
C LEU A 74 0.04 8.04 -1.03
N HIS A 75 0.00 7.02 -0.17
CA HIS A 75 -0.80 5.84 -0.42
C HIS A 75 -2.31 6.14 -0.41
N THR A 76 -2.79 7.03 0.46
CA THR A 76 -4.19 7.45 0.41
C THR A 76 -4.51 8.26 -0.85
N LEU A 77 -3.61 9.15 -1.27
CA LEU A 77 -3.77 10.04 -2.42
C LEU A 77 -3.98 9.28 -3.73
N VAL A 78 -3.34 8.12 -3.91
CA VAL A 78 -3.52 7.31 -5.13
C VAL A 78 -4.89 6.63 -5.21
N HIS A 79 -5.63 6.51 -4.09
CA HIS A 79 -6.99 5.96 -4.08
C HIS A 79 -8.09 7.02 -4.21
N TYR A 80 -7.76 8.32 -4.11
CA TYR A 80 -8.75 9.38 -4.29
C TYR A 80 -9.50 9.23 -5.62
N PRO A 81 -10.81 9.53 -5.68
CA PRO A 81 -11.62 9.32 -6.88
C PRO A 81 -11.05 9.96 -8.15
N ASP A 82 -10.48 11.16 -8.03
CA ASP A 82 -9.87 11.89 -9.14
C ASP A 82 -8.53 11.27 -9.60
N SER A 83 -7.83 10.57 -8.69
CA SER A 83 -6.55 9.90 -8.96
C SER A 83 -6.72 8.53 -9.59
N ALA A 84 -7.79 7.81 -9.21
CA ALA A 84 -8.03 6.43 -9.64
C ALA A 84 -9.50 6.18 -10.02
N PRO A 85 -10.00 6.81 -11.09
CA PRO A 85 -11.41 6.66 -11.52
C PRO A 85 -11.78 5.22 -11.88
N GLY A 86 -10.81 4.40 -12.29
CA GLY A 86 -11.00 2.97 -12.59
C GLY A 86 -10.91 2.05 -11.37
N ALA A 87 -10.60 2.56 -10.18
CA ALA A 87 -10.55 1.75 -8.96
C ALA A 87 -11.93 1.24 -8.55
N HIS A 88 -13.01 1.91 -8.96
CA HIS A 88 -14.38 1.61 -8.55
C HIS A 88 -15.32 1.47 -9.76
N TRP A 89 -16.48 0.84 -9.55
CA TRP A 89 -17.60 0.81 -10.49
C TRP A 89 -17.32 0.17 -11.87
N GLY A 90 -16.29 -0.66 -11.96
CA GLY A 90 -15.91 -1.30 -13.21
C GLY A 90 -15.11 -2.60 -13.03
N PRO A 91 -14.77 -3.29 -14.13
CA PRO A 91 -14.08 -4.57 -14.10
C PRO A 91 -12.66 -4.48 -13.51
N ALA A 92 -12.10 -3.28 -13.43
CA ALA A 92 -10.80 -3.03 -12.81
C ALA A 92 -10.84 -3.00 -11.27
N PHE A 93 -12.03 -3.02 -10.64
CA PHE A 93 -12.18 -2.92 -9.18
C PHE A 93 -11.27 -3.90 -8.41
N LEU A 94 -11.40 -5.19 -8.68
CA LEU A 94 -10.62 -6.23 -8.00
C LEU A 94 -9.11 -6.19 -8.32
N PRO A 95 -8.67 -6.15 -9.60
CA PRO A 95 -7.23 -6.13 -9.88
C PRO A 95 -6.55 -4.83 -9.40
N TRP A 96 -7.23 -3.68 -9.46
CA TRP A 96 -6.69 -2.41 -8.96
C TRP A 96 -6.45 -2.47 -7.45
N HIS A 97 -7.45 -2.89 -6.67
CA HIS A 97 -7.31 -2.99 -5.20
C HIS A 97 -6.31 -4.07 -4.79
N ARG A 98 -6.20 -5.16 -5.56
CA ARG A 98 -5.16 -6.18 -5.31
C ARG A 98 -3.76 -5.59 -5.40
N GLU A 99 -3.46 -4.82 -6.44
CA GLU A 99 -2.16 -4.18 -6.60
C GLU A 99 -1.94 -3.06 -5.57
N PHE A 100 -2.96 -2.26 -5.29
CA PHE A 100 -2.93 -1.25 -4.23
C PHE A 100 -2.52 -1.86 -2.87
N LEU A 101 -3.20 -2.93 -2.44
CA LEU A 101 -2.86 -3.64 -1.20
C LEU A 101 -1.48 -4.29 -1.25
N ARG A 102 -1.02 -4.76 -2.42
CA ARG A 102 0.33 -5.31 -2.60
C ARG A 102 1.39 -4.22 -2.41
N GLN A 103 1.21 -3.04 -2.98
CA GLN A 103 2.13 -1.91 -2.79
C GLN A 103 2.17 -1.44 -1.33
N PHE A 104 1.02 -1.43 -0.65
CA PHE A 104 0.96 -1.14 0.78
C PHE A 104 1.75 -2.15 1.61
N GLU A 105 1.56 -3.44 1.34
CA GLU A 105 2.30 -4.51 2.01
C GLU A 105 3.81 -4.44 1.75
N ILE A 106 4.24 -4.05 0.54
CA ILE A 106 5.66 -3.79 0.24
C ILE A 106 6.18 -2.63 1.09
N ALA A 107 5.43 -1.53 1.19
CA ALA A 107 5.81 -0.39 2.01
C ALA A 107 5.96 -0.78 3.48
N LEU A 108 5.01 -1.56 4.03
CA LEU A 108 5.11 -2.11 5.38
C LEU A 108 6.35 -3.02 5.54
N GLN A 109 6.63 -3.88 4.56
CA GLN A 109 7.78 -4.81 4.58
C GLN A 109 9.16 -4.13 4.45
N ARG A 110 9.20 -2.90 3.92
CA ARG A 110 10.42 -2.10 3.92
C ARG A 110 10.79 -1.64 5.32
N GLU A 111 9.77 -1.29 6.13
CA GLU A 111 9.94 -0.89 7.53
C GLU A 111 10.07 -2.09 8.45
N GLU A 112 9.24 -3.12 8.26
CA GLU A 112 9.30 -4.38 8.99
C GLU A 112 9.19 -5.63 8.08
N PRO A 113 10.32 -6.27 7.72
CA PRO A 113 10.34 -7.37 6.74
C PRO A 113 9.49 -8.60 7.07
N SER A 114 9.12 -8.79 8.34
CA SER A 114 8.28 -9.91 8.79
C SER A 114 6.78 -9.67 8.58
N VAL A 115 6.36 -8.43 8.34
CA VAL A 115 4.94 -8.06 8.25
C VAL A 115 4.32 -8.59 6.97
N SER A 116 3.13 -9.17 7.12
CA SER A 116 2.20 -9.46 6.03
C SER A 116 0.91 -8.70 6.35
N LEU A 117 0.25 -8.13 5.35
CA LEU A 117 -0.96 -7.35 5.57
C LEU A 117 -2.08 -8.31 6.05
N PRO A 118 -2.63 -8.17 7.26
CA PRO A 118 -3.74 -9.02 7.67
C PRO A 118 -5.01 -8.66 6.89
N TYR A 119 -5.99 -9.56 6.93
CA TYR A 119 -7.35 -9.27 6.52
C TYR A 119 -8.27 -9.21 7.74
N TRP A 120 -9.42 -8.57 7.56
CA TRP A 120 -10.50 -8.59 8.52
C TRP A 120 -11.65 -9.40 7.92
N ASP A 121 -12.02 -10.49 8.59
CA ASP A 121 -13.24 -11.22 8.26
C ASP A 121 -14.41 -10.54 8.96
N SER A 122 -15.20 -9.78 8.19
CA SER A 122 -16.37 -9.06 8.68
C SER A 122 -17.57 -9.97 8.92
N THR A 123 -17.59 -11.18 8.36
CA THR A 123 -18.72 -12.13 8.57
C THR A 123 -18.76 -12.67 9.99
N LEU A 124 -17.62 -12.61 10.71
CA LEU A 124 -17.53 -12.97 12.12
C LEU A 124 -18.19 -11.96 13.06
N ASP A 125 -18.49 -10.75 12.57
CA ASP A 125 -19.19 -9.71 13.34
C ASP A 125 -20.71 -9.75 13.11
N GLU A 126 -21.18 -10.51 12.12
CA GLU A 126 -22.61 -10.73 11.89
C GLU A 126 -23.19 -11.63 12.99
N GLY A 127 -23.98 -11.04 13.89
CA GLY A 127 -24.62 -11.74 15.01
C GLY A 127 -24.35 -11.13 16.39
N LEU A 128 -23.48 -10.12 16.47
CA LEU A 128 -23.30 -9.29 17.66
C LEU A 128 -24.34 -8.16 17.68
N ASN A 129 -25.62 -8.52 17.84
CA ASN A 129 -26.69 -7.58 18.19
C ASN A 129 -26.96 -7.62 19.69
#